data_AF-V2XWP2-F1
#
_entry.id   AF-V2XWP2-F1
#
_cell.length_a   1.000
_cell.length_b   1.000
_cell.length_c   1.000
_cell.angle_alpha   90.00
_cell.angle_beta   90.00
_cell.angle_gamma   90.00
#
_symmetry.space_group_name_H-M   'P 1'
#
loop_
_entity.id
_entity.type
_entity.pdbx_description
1 polymer ?
#
loop_
_entity_poly.entity_id
_entity_poly.type
_entity_poly.pdbx_seq_one_letter_code
_entity_poly.pdbx_strand_id
1 'polypeptide(L)'
;MAVGVPVVQRHDQYYIETIVYQVENTLFRVPSRYFHEKSEVFSGASQISTTRGEGSSDDNPVKLVLPQDANTNDFLQLVRVICPLTLDLPVPTNLSHTNWISVLKLSTAWCFSDLRKLAITKLSGSDGLDSSGSEYFHERIELGRRYSVKSWVLEGLEGLSADNDTSPLPLEKLEALGLRTAMRLVYIKNFHLTFKLKSPGLCGKSREDCPVTPASCSCCTNNNCNSCGRSRFEHPLKGELEPMSVEKVFMDELTTLDESS
;
A
#
# COMPACT_ATOMS: atom_id res chain seq x y z
N MET A 1 -69.35 9.40 -5.67
CA MET A 1 -68.14 10.24 -5.74
C MET A 1 -66.96 9.38 -5.33
N ALA A 2 -66.11 8.97 -6.29
CA ALA A 2 -64.91 8.20 -5.96
C ALA A 2 -63.87 9.19 -5.44
N VAL A 3 -63.56 9.12 -4.15
CA VAL A 3 -62.46 9.86 -3.56
C VAL A 3 -61.19 9.29 -4.15
N GLY A 4 -60.52 10.04 -5.02
CA GLY A 4 -59.24 9.63 -5.59
C GLY A 4 -58.23 9.41 -4.47
N VAL A 5 -57.68 8.21 -4.37
CA VAL A 5 -56.60 7.91 -3.43
C VAL A 5 -55.43 8.84 -3.78
N PRO A 6 -54.91 9.65 -2.85
CA PRO A 6 -53.80 10.54 -3.13
C PRO A 6 -52.58 9.71 -3.57
N VAL A 7 -51.97 10.12 -4.70
CA VAL A 7 -50.74 9.49 -5.19
C VAL A 7 -49.62 9.81 -4.21
N VAL A 8 -49.17 8.78 -3.48
CA VAL A 8 -48.07 8.91 -2.52
C VAL A 8 -46.75 8.97 -3.30
N GLN A 9 -46.04 10.08 -3.20
CA GLN A 9 -44.74 10.27 -3.83
C GLN A 9 -43.62 9.96 -2.85
N ARG A 10 -42.64 9.15 -3.30
CA ARG A 10 -41.41 8.88 -2.55
C ARG A 10 -40.51 10.12 -2.63
N HIS A 11 -39.86 10.47 -1.53
CA HIS A 11 -38.92 11.57 -1.51
C HIS A 11 -37.60 11.16 -2.19
N ASP A 12 -37.15 11.92 -3.18
CA ASP A 12 -36.00 11.54 -4.02
C ASP A 12 -34.70 11.30 -3.22
N GLN A 13 -34.45 12.10 -2.18
CA GLN A 13 -33.25 11.98 -1.34
C GLN A 13 -33.39 11.07 -0.12
N TYR A 14 -34.57 11.03 0.52
CA TYR A 14 -34.76 10.39 1.85
C TYR A 14 -35.59 9.11 1.79
N TYR A 15 -36.02 8.67 0.61
CA TYR A 15 -36.57 7.33 0.41
C TYR A 15 -35.43 6.34 0.11
N ILE A 16 -34.70 5.96 1.15
CA ILE A 16 -33.49 5.15 1.02
C ILE A 16 -33.86 3.71 0.67
N GLU A 17 -33.43 3.28 -0.52
CA GLU A 17 -33.50 1.87 -0.90
C GLU A 17 -32.48 1.05 -0.11
N THR A 18 -32.93 -0.08 0.43
CA THR A 18 -32.11 -0.97 1.23
C THR A 18 -32.02 -2.34 0.61
N ILE A 19 -30.91 -3.03 0.86
CA ILE A 19 -30.69 -4.44 0.52
C ILE A 19 -30.30 -5.21 1.77
N VAL A 20 -30.75 -6.46 1.88
CA VAL A 20 -30.40 -7.38 2.96
C VAL A 20 -29.35 -8.36 2.46
N TYR A 21 -28.15 -8.29 3.01
CA TYR A 21 -27.09 -9.28 2.80
C TYR A 21 -27.04 -10.26 3.97
N GLN A 22 -26.91 -11.54 3.68
CA GLN A 22 -26.50 -12.56 4.64
C GLN A 22 -25.00 -12.81 4.46
N VAL A 23 -24.22 -12.48 5.49
CA VAL A 23 -22.78 -12.75 5.57
C VAL A 23 -22.57 -13.76 6.67
N GLU A 24 -22.13 -14.96 6.31
CA GLU A 24 -22.09 -16.11 7.22
C GLU A 24 -23.46 -16.29 7.91
N ASN A 25 -23.52 -16.09 9.23
CA ASN A 25 -24.73 -16.23 10.05
C ASN A 25 -25.35 -14.88 10.46
N THR A 26 -24.94 -13.77 9.84
CA THR A 26 -25.35 -12.41 10.21
C THR A 26 -26.07 -11.72 9.06
N LEU A 27 -27.20 -11.09 9.35
CA LEU A 27 -27.95 -10.27 8.40
C LEU A 27 -27.54 -8.80 8.53
N PHE A 28 -27.30 -8.16 7.38
CA PHE A 28 -27.00 -6.75 7.26
C PHE A 28 -28.02 -6.10 6.34
N ARG A 29 -28.84 -5.19 6.88
CA ARG A 29 -29.70 -4.32 6.08
C ARG A 29 -29.03 -2.97 5.89
N VAL A 30 -28.64 -2.68 4.65
CA VAL A 30 -27.79 -1.53 4.32
C VAL A 30 -28.36 -0.76 3.11
N PRO A 31 -28.00 0.52 2.93
CA PRO A 31 -28.35 1.24 1.71
C PRO A 31 -27.81 0.53 0.47
N SER A 32 -28.66 0.32 -0.53
CA SER A 32 -28.30 -0.45 -1.74
C SER A 32 -27.48 0.36 -2.75
N ARG A 33 -27.76 1.67 -2.84
CA ARG A 33 -27.24 2.56 -3.88
C ARG A 33 -25.72 2.44 -4.08
N TYR A 34 -24.95 2.57 -3.00
CA TYR A 34 -23.50 2.56 -3.09
C TYR A 34 -22.95 1.23 -3.63
N PHE A 35 -23.52 0.10 -3.21
CA PHE A 35 -23.10 -1.21 -3.73
C PHE A 35 -23.29 -1.29 -5.25
N HIS A 36 -24.45 -0.88 -5.75
CA HIS A 36 -24.76 -0.99 -7.18
C HIS A 36 -24.04 0.03 -8.07
N GLU A 37 -23.83 1.25 -7.57
CA GLU A 37 -23.22 2.33 -8.35
C GLU A 37 -21.69 2.31 -8.30
N LYS A 38 -21.08 1.80 -7.22
CA LYS A 38 -19.64 1.91 -6.97
C LYS A 38 -18.88 0.60 -7.12
N SER A 39 -19.57 -0.52 -7.35
CA SER A 39 -18.94 -1.80 -7.63
C SER A 39 -19.59 -2.51 -8.80
N GLU A 40 -18.77 -2.87 -9.79
CA GLU A 40 -19.20 -3.69 -10.93
C GLU A 40 -19.68 -5.07 -10.50
N VAL A 41 -19.07 -5.64 -9.46
CA VAL A 41 -19.44 -6.96 -8.89
C VAL A 41 -20.88 -6.95 -8.38
N PHE A 42 -21.31 -5.83 -7.80
CA PHE A 42 -22.66 -5.67 -7.24
C PHE A 42 -23.65 -5.00 -8.18
N SER A 43 -23.23 -4.51 -9.35
CA SER A 43 -24.10 -3.84 -10.32
C SER A 43 -25.28 -4.72 -10.78
N GLY A 44 -25.04 -6.02 -10.98
CA GLY A 44 -26.07 -7.00 -11.36
C GLY A 44 -27.04 -7.39 -10.24
N ALA A 45 -26.66 -7.19 -8.97
CA ALA A 45 -27.50 -7.58 -7.82
C ALA A 45 -28.81 -6.78 -7.74
N SER A 46 -28.84 -5.55 -8.26
CA SER A 46 -30.07 -4.74 -8.34
C SER A 46 -31.11 -5.35 -9.30
N GLN A 47 -30.64 -5.91 -10.42
CA GLN A 47 -31.52 -6.61 -11.36
C GLN A 47 -32.02 -7.95 -10.80
N ILE A 48 -31.23 -8.62 -9.97
CA ILE A 48 -31.62 -9.87 -9.32
C ILE A 48 -32.63 -9.61 -8.19
N SER A 49 -32.45 -8.56 -7.39
CA SER A 49 -33.40 -8.22 -6.32
C SER A 49 -34.78 -7.86 -6.87
N THR A 50 -34.82 -7.13 -7.99
CA THR A 50 -36.07 -6.72 -8.65
C THR A 50 -36.79 -7.88 -9.34
N THR A 51 -36.07 -8.88 -9.85
CA THR A 51 -36.67 -10.02 -10.58
C THR A 51 -36.98 -11.23 -9.71
N ARG A 52 -36.22 -11.47 -8.63
CA ARG A 52 -36.34 -12.66 -7.77
C ARG A 52 -36.65 -12.35 -6.31
N GLY A 53 -36.74 -11.07 -5.93
CA GLY A 53 -36.95 -10.65 -4.56
C GLY A 53 -35.75 -10.88 -3.63
N GLU A 54 -34.59 -11.29 -4.16
CA GLU A 54 -33.40 -11.58 -3.36
C GLU A 54 -32.83 -10.29 -2.76
N GLY A 55 -32.58 -10.27 -1.45
CA GLY A 55 -32.18 -9.09 -0.69
C GLY A 55 -33.31 -8.15 -0.29
N SER A 56 -34.58 -8.50 -0.54
CA SER A 56 -35.73 -7.63 -0.22
C SER A 56 -36.22 -7.75 1.23
N SER A 57 -35.93 -8.86 1.90
CA SER A 57 -36.33 -9.14 3.29
C SER A 57 -35.34 -10.07 3.99
N ASP A 58 -35.51 -10.21 5.30
CA ASP A 58 -34.72 -11.10 6.15
C ASP A 58 -34.94 -12.58 5.78
N ASP A 59 -36.11 -12.93 5.24
CA ASP A 59 -36.46 -14.29 4.78
C ASP A 59 -35.83 -14.64 3.43
N ASN A 60 -35.45 -13.64 2.63
CA ASN A 60 -34.85 -13.82 1.32
C ASN A 60 -33.64 -12.88 1.13
N PRO A 61 -32.56 -13.05 1.91
CA PRO A 61 -31.38 -12.20 1.82
C PRO A 61 -30.50 -12.59 0.63
N VAL A 62 -29.67 -11.66 0.15
CA VAL A 62 -28.55 -12.00 -0.76
C VAL A 62 -27.48 -12.70 0.05
N LYS A 63 -27.22 -13.97 -0.26
CA LYS A 63 -26.14 -14.73 0.39
C LYS A 63 -24.80 -14.30 -0.17
N LEU A 64 -24.02 -13.58 0.63
CA LEU A 64 -22.75 -13.04 0.21
C LEU A 64 -21.62 -13.98 0.63
N VAL A 65 -20.90 -14.50 -0.35
CA VAL A 65 -19.70 -15.32 -0.13
C VAL A 65 -18.50 -14.39 0.03
N LEU A 66 -17.83 -14.47 1.17
CA LEU A 66 -16.63 -13.71 1.45
C LEU A 66 -15.40 -14.36 0.79
N PRO A 67 -14.37 -13.56 0.43
CA PRO A 67 -13.03 -14.08 0.14
C PRO A 67 -12.51 -14.99 1.26
N GLN A 68 -11.62 -15.94 0.93
CA GLN A 68 -11.14 -16.97 1.86
C GLN A 68 -10.50 -16.40 3.13
N ASP A 69 -9.87 -15.23 3.04
CA ASP A 69 -9.18 -14.54 4.13
C ASP A 69 -10.05 -13.46 4.81
N ALA A 70 -11.34 -13.36 4.44
CA ALA A 70 -12.27 -12.38 4.99
C ALA A 70 -13.33 -13.03 5.90
N ASN A 71 -13.85 -12.24 6.85
CA ASN A 71 -14.91 -12.68 7.77
C ASN A 71 -16.01 -11.61 7.95
N THR A 72 -17.05 -11.95 8.71
CA THR A 72 -18.17 -11.02 9.00
C THR A 72 -17.71 -9.67 9.57
N ASN A 73 -16.66 -9.62 10.39
CA ASN A 73 -16.16 -8.36 10.93
C ASN A 73 -15.53 -7.49 9.83
N ASP A 74 -14.87 -8.09 8.83
CA ASP A 74 -14.36 -7.32 7.71
C ASP A 74 -15.50 -6.61 6.96
N PHE A 75 -16.61 -7.32 6.74
CA PHE A 75 -17.80 -6.74 6.11
C PHE A 75 -18.41 -5.62 6.95
N LEU A 76 -18.47 -5.79 8.27
CA LEU A 76 -18.93 -4.74 9.18
C LEU A 76 -18.09 -3.45 9.01
N GLN A 77 -16.76 -3.55 8.92
CA GLN A 77 -15.92 -2.35 8.74
C GLN A 77 -16.15 -1.68 7.38
N LEU A 78 -16.35 -2.45 6.32
CA LEU A 78 -16.73 -1.91 5.01
C LEU A 78 -18.07 -1.13 5.08
N VAL A 79 -19.09 -1.74 5.69
CA VAL A 79 -20.42 -1.12 5.84
C VAL A 79 -20.37 0.15 6.69
N ARG A 80 -19.54 0.19 7.74
CA ARG A 80 -19.32 1.40 8.56
C ARG A 80 -18.80 2.59 7.74
N VAL A 81 -18.13 2.34 6.61
CA VAL A 81 -17.68 3.39 5.68
C VAL A 81 -18.75 3.67 4.61
N ILE A 82 -19.38 2.64 4.05
CA ILE A 82 -20.40 2.77 2.99
C ILE A 82 -21.63 3.54 3.46
N CYS A 83 -22.15 3.26 4.67
CA CYS A 83 -23.40 3.84 5.14
C CYS A 83 -23.35 5.39 5.23
N PRO A 84 -22.33 6.01 5.88
CA PRO A 84 -22.16 7.46 5.86
C PRO A 84 -21.97 8.02 4.44
N LEU A 85 -21.13 7.39 3.62
CA LEU A 85 -20.87 7.85 2.25
C LEU A 85 -22.12 7.83 1.38
N THR A 86 -23.02 6.87 1.59
CA THR A 86 -24.30 6.83 0.88
C THR A 86 -25.12 8.07 1.20
N LEU A 87 -25.03 8.62 2.41
CA LEU A 87 -25.75 9.82 2.83
C LEU A 87 -24.97 11.12 2.60
N ASP A 88 -23.89 11.08 1.81
CA ASP A 88 -22.95 12.19 1.60
C ASP A 88 -22.37 12.74 2.92
N LEU A 89 -22.22 11.87 3.92
CA LEU A 89 -21.63 12.20 5.22
C LEU A 89 -20.14 11.86 5.26
N PRO A 90 -19.35 12.55 6.12
CA PRO A 90 -17.95 12.19 6.35
C PRO A 90 -17.80 10.75 6.84
N VAL A 91 -16.71 10.10 6.40
CA VAL A 91 -16.35 8.76 6.89
C VAL A 91 -15.97 8.78 8.38
N PRO A 92 -16.16 7.68 9.11
CA PRO A 92 -15.84 7.68 10.54
C PRO A 92 -14.34 7.89 10.76
N THR A 93 -14.00 8.72 11.74
CA THR A 93 -12.61 9.04 12.10
C THR A 93 -11.99 8.03 13.06
N ASN A 94 -12.79 7.13 13.63
CA ASN A 94 -12.41 6.21 14.70
C ASN A 94 -12.15 4.77 14.24
N LEU A 95 -11.78 4.56 12.97
CA LEU A 95 -11.36 3.24 12.48
C LEU A 95 -9.86 3.05 12.80
N SER A 96 -9.53 1.93 13.44
CA SER A 96 -8.14 1.51 13.67
C SER A 96 -7.44 1.14 12.36
N HIS A 97 -6.12 0.99 12.42
CA HIS A 97 -5.31 0.45 11.32
C HIS A 97 -5.86 -0.89 10.80
N THR A 98 -6.15 -1.84 11.69
CA THR A 98 -6.73 -3.14 11.34
C THR A 98 -8.10 -3.03 10.67
N ASN A 99 -8.95 -2.09 11.10
CA ASN A 99 -10.25 -1.87 10.47
C ASN A 99 -10.09 -1.31 9.05
N TRP A 100 -9.09 -0.47 8.79
CA TRP A 100 -8.81 -0.01 7.43
C TRP A 100 -8.24 -1.11 6.55
N ILE A 101 -7.48 -2.08 7.10
CA ILE A 101 -7.07 -3.28 6.35
C ILE A 101 -8.31 -4.09 5.94
N SER A 102 -9.31 -4.24 6.81
CA SER A 102 -10.59 -4.88 6.46
C SER A 102 -11.29 -4.19 5.29
N VAL A 103 -11.34 -2.85 5.32
CA VAL A 103 -11.90 -2.05 4.23
C VAL A 103 -11.11 -2.24 2.94
N LEU A 104 -9.77 -2.18 2.99
CA LEU A 104 -8.90 -2.41 1.83
C LEU A 104 -9.12 -3.81 1.22
N LYS A 105 -9.23 -4.85 2.07
CA LYS A 105 -9.44 -6.23 1.65
C LYS A 105 -10.69 -6.38 0.79
N LEU A 106 -11.83 -5.99 1.33
CA LEU A 106 -13.12 -6.17 0.65
C LEU A 106 -13.32 -5.18 -0.50
N SER A 107 -12.83 -3.94 -0.37
CA SER A 107 -12.89 -2.98 -1.49
C SER A 107 -12.06 -3.44 -2.68
N THR A 108 -10.93 -4.10 -2.46
CA THR A 108 -10.13 -4.71 -3.52
C THR A 108 -10.85 -5.93 -4.13
N ALA A 109 -11.32 -6.85 -3.28
CA ALA A 109 -11.97 -8.08 -3.74
C ALA A 109 -13.27 -7.83 -4.52
N TRP A 110 -13.98 -6.74 -4.20
CA TRP A 110 -15.25 -6.40 -4.84
C TRP A 110 -15.18 -5.15 -5.71
N CYS A 111 -13.98 -4.73 -6.12
CA CYS A 111 -13.79 -3.63 -7.08
C CYS A 111 -14.48 -2.31 -6.68
N PHE A 112 -14.45 -1.94 -5.40
CA PHE A 112 -14.81 -0.59 -4.95
C PHE A 112 -13.58 0.33 -5.04
N SER A 113 -13.26 0.80 -6.25
CA SER A 113 -12.02 1.56 -6.49
C SER A 113 -11.89 2.84 -5.66
N ASP A 114 -13.00 3.51 -5.33
CA ASP A 114 -13.00 4.70 -4.48
C ASP A 114 -12.71 4.36 -3.01
N LEU A 115 -13.34 3.32 -2.46
CA LEU A 115 -13.04 2.82 -1.11
C LEU A 115 -11.62 2.28 -0.99
N ARG A 116 -11.13 1.60 -2.03
CA ARG A 116 -9.75 1.10 -2.09
C ARG A 116 -8.75 2.25 -2.00
N LYS A 117 -8.92 3.30 -2.80
CA LYS A 117 -8.09 4.52 -2.75
C LYS A 117 -8.16 5.21 -1.38
N LEU A 118 -9.37 5.29 -0.80
CA LEU A 118 -9.57 5.86 0.53
C LEU A 118 -8.82 5.05 1.59
N ALA A 119 -8.95 3.73 1.59
CA ALA A 119 -8.26 2.86 2.53
C ALA A 119 -6.74 2.94 2.39
N ILE A 120 -6.21 2.97 1.17
CA ILE A 120 -4.77 3.16 0.92
C ILE A 120 -4.30 4.50 1.49
N THR A 121 -5.06 5.58 1.27
CA THR A 121 -4.74 6.90 1.81
C THR A 121 -4.69 6.87 3.34
N LYS A 122 -5.68 6.22 3.98
CA LYS A 122 -5.78 6.14 5.43
C LYS A 122 -4.69 5.27 6.06
N LEU A 123 -4.32 4.17 5.42
CA LEU A 123 -3.25 3.28 5.86
C LEU A 123 -1.84 3.83 5.57
N SER A 124 -1.72 4.76 4.64
CA SER A 124 -0.46 5.48 4.38
C SER A 124 -0.27 6.69 5.29
N GLY A 125 -1.32 7.12 6.00
CA GLY A 125 -1.23 8.19 7.00
C GLY A 125 -0.46 7.73 8.24
N SER A 126 0.29 8.64 8.86
CA SER A 126 1.13 8.40 10.04
C SER A 126 0.36 8.27 11.37
N ASP A 127 -0.97 8.21 11.35
CA ASP A 127 -1.82 8.47 12.52
C ASP A 127 -1.94 7.31 13.54
N GLY A 128 -1.01 6.36 13.59
CA GLY A 128 -1.11 5.32 14.63
C GLY A 128 -0.10 4.18 14.65
N LEU A 129 0.85 4.12 13.72
CA LEU A 129 1.91 3.11 13.75
C LEU A 129 3.27 3.79 13.75
N ASP A 130 4.21 3.25 14.52
CA ASP A 130 5.60 3.70 14.51
C ASP A 130 6.21 3.42 13.13
N SER A 131 6.21 4.43 12.25
CA SER A 131 6.72 4.39 10.87
C SER A 131 8.24 4.21 10.77
N SER A 132 8.92 3.80 11.85
CA SER A 132 10.37 3.66 11.90
C SER A 132 10.86 2.22 12.17
N GLY A 133 9.97 1.32 12.58
CA GLY A 133 10.32 -0.05 12.94
C GLY A 133 10.40 -1.01 11.75
N SER A 134 11.19 -2.08 11.88
CA SER A 134 11.20 -3.17 10.88
C SER A 134 9.83 -3.83 10.72
N GLU A 135 9.05 -3.96 11.79
CA GLU A 135 7.65 -4.44 11.75
C GLU A 135 6.80 -3.66 10.73
N TYR A 136 6.89 -2.32 10.75
CA TYR A 136 6.18 -1.45 9.81
C TYR A 136 6.57 -1.76 8.37
N PHE A 137 7.86 -1.81 8.06
CA PHE A 137 8.32 -2.06 6.70
C PHE A 137 7.97 -3.47 6.20
N HIS A 138 7.98 -4.47 7.08
CA HIS A 138 7.49 -5.81 6.76
C HIS A 138 6.01 -5.81 6.39
N GLU A 139 5.17 -5.13 7.18
CA GLU A 139 3.75 -4.99 6.89
C GLU A 139 3.51 -4.24 5.58
N ARG A 140 4.28 -3.17 5.28
CA ARG A 140 4.18 -2.46 3.99
C ARG A 140 4.49 -3.37 2.80
N ILE A 141 5.51 -4.23 2.90
CA ILE A 141 5.81 -5.22 1.86
C ILE A 141 4.68 -6.25 1.74
N GLU A 142 4.19 -6.79 2.86
CA GLU A 142 3.13 -7.81 2.85
C GLU A 142 1.84 -7.26 2.23
N LEU A 143 1.33 -6.14 2.76
CA LEU A 143 0.08 -5.54 2.29
C LEU A 143 0.24 -4.98 0.87
N GLY A 144 1.39 -4.39 0.56
CA GLY A 144 1.70 -3.87 -0.77
C GLY A 144 1.70 -4.96 -1.83
N ARG A 145 2.23 -6.16 -1.52
CA ARG A 145 2.15 -7.32 -2.41
C ARG A 145 0.74 -7.88 -2.49
N ARG A 146 0.08 -8.09 -1.36
CA ARG A 146 -1.26 -8.70 -1.29
C ARG A 146 -2.31 -7.88 -2.04
N TYR A 147 -2.22 -6.56 -1.93
CA TYR A 147 -3.19 -5.63 -2.51
C TYR A 147 -2.62 -4.80 -3.67
N SER A 148 -1.50 -5.20 -4.27
CA SER A 148 -0.88 -4.51 -5.41
C SER A 148 -0.69 -2.99 -5.20
N VAL A 149 -0.14 -2.60 -4.05
CA VAL A 149 0.21 -1.19 -3.75
C VAL A 149 1.73 -1.04 -3.86
N LYS A 150 2.19 -0.70 -5.07
CA LYS A 150 3.61 -0.60 -5.42
C LYS A 150 4.39 0.32 -4.48
N SER A 151 3.83 1.48 -4.15
CA SER A 151 4.47 2.46 -3.26
C SER A 151 4.77 1.89 -1.86
N TRP A 152 3.92 1.00 -1.35
CA TRP A 152 4.13 0.36 -0.04
C TRP A 152 5.25 -0.68 -0.11
N VAL A 153 5.30 -1.46 -1.19
CA VAL A 153 6.40 -2.42 -1.40
C VAL A 153 7.72 -1.68 -1.49
N LEU A 154 7.79 -0.60 -2.26
CA LEU A 154 9.00 0.20 -2.39
C LEU A 154 9.42 0.80 -1.04
N GLU A 155 8.50 1.44 -0.32
CA GLU A 155 8.77 2.03 0.99
C GLU A 155 9.28 0.99 2.00
N GLY A 156 8.66 -0.18 2.05
CA GLY A 156 9.11 -1.25 2.93
C GLY A 156 10.49 -1.78 2.56
N LEU A 157 10.78 -1.96 1.27
CA LEU A 157 12.11 -2.39 0.81
C LEU A 157 13.18 -1.33 1.11
N GLU A 158 12.87 -0.05 0.90
CA GLU A 158 13.76 1.06 1.22
C GLU A 158 14.05 1.11 2.72
N GLY A 159 13.02 1.06 3.55
CA GLY A 159 13.15 1.06 5.00
C GLY A 159 13.97 -0.11 5.54
N LEU A 160 13.77 -1.34 5.03
CA LEU A 160 14.56 -2.51 5.43
C LEU A 160 16.01 -2.50 4.92
N SER A 161 16.25 -1.81 3.81
CA SER A 161 17.59 -1.66 3.23
C SER A 161 18.37 -0.47 3.79
N ALA A 162 17.70 0.42 4.52
CA ALA A 162 18.28 1.66 5.00
C ALA A 162 19.44 1.40 5.98
N ASP A 163 20.39 2.32 5.93
CA ASP A 163 21.72 2.18 6.56
C ASP A 163 21.78 2.83 7.96
N ASN A 164 20.60 2.99 8.56
CA ASN A 164 20.35 3.56 9.88
C ASN A 164 20.48 2.51 11.01
N ASP A 165 20.43 1.22 10.69
CA ASP A 165 20.70 0.14 11.64
C ASP A 165 21.77 -0.82 11.09
N THR A 166 22.92 -0.84 11.73
CA THR A 166 24.03 -1.76 11.41
C THR A 166 23.74 -3.21 11.80
N SER A 167 22.72 -3.45 12.61
CA SER A 167 22.32 -4.81 12.95
C SER A 167 21.72 -5.53 11.73
N PRO A 168 22.06 -6.80 11.48
CA PRO A 168 21.39 -7.57 10.46
C PRO A 168 19.92 -7.76 10.86
N LEU A 169 19.03 -7.74 9.87
CA LEU A 169 17.64 -8.14 10.11
C LEU A 169 17.62 -9.56 10.68
N PRO A 170 16.75 -9.87 11.65
CA PRO A 170 16.59 -11.23 12.15
C PRO A 170 16.35 -12.21 11.00
N LEU A 171 16.95 -13.40 11.10
CA LEU A 171 16.90 -14.38 10.02
C LEU A 171 15.45 -14.78 9.69
N GLU A 172 14.61 -14.93 10.72
CA GLU A 172 13.20 -15.29 10.61
C GLU A 172 12.42 -14.25 9.80
N LYS A 173 12.77 -12.96 9.97
CA LYS A 173 12.19 -11.85 9.23
C LYS A 173 12.62 -11.87 7.77
N LEU A 174 13.90 -12.13 7.50
CA LEU A 174 14.39 -12.30 6.14
C LEU A 174 13.73 -13.49 5.44
N GLU A 175 13.58 -14.62 6.12
CA GLU A 175 12.92 -15.81 5.60
C GLU A 175 11.45 -15.53 5.22
N ALA A 176 10.73 -14.78 6.05
CA ALA A 176 9.35 -14.39 5.79
C ALA A 176 9.18 -13.54 4.51
N LEU A 177 10.21 -12.82 4.06
CA LEU A 177 10.18 -12.04 2.82
C LEU A 177 10.34 -12.89 1.56
N GLY A 178 10.79 -14.14 1.73
CA GLY A 178 11.18 -15.04 0.65
C GLY A 178 12.62 -14.85 0.19
N LEU A 179 13.20 -15.95 -0.30
CA LEU A 179 14.62 -16.08 -0.65
C LEU A 179 15.13 -14.94 -1.55
N ARG A 180 14.37 -14.62 -2.60
CA ARG A 180 14.78 -13.64 -3.62
C ARG A 180 14.88 -12.23 -3.03
N THR A 181 13.90 -11.83 -2.22
CA THR A 181 13.87 -10.52 -1.57
C THR A 181 14.94 -10.43 -0.49
N ALA A 182 15.08 -11.47 0.33
CA ALA A 182 16.13 -11.55 1.35
C ALA A 182 17.53 -11.40 0.73
N MET A 183 17.84 -12.15 -0.33
CA MET A 183 19.13 -12.07 -1.02
C MET A 183 19.41 -10.66 -1.56
N ARG A 184 18.42 -10.01 -2.17
CA ARG A 184 18.55 -8.65 -2.71
C ARG A 184 18.76 -7.61 -1.62
N LEU A 185 18.03 -7.70 -0.50
CA LEU A 185 18.22 -6.82 0.65
C LEU A 185 19.62 -6.98 1.26
N VAL A 186 20.06 -8.23 1.46
CA VAL A 186 21.42 -8.52 1.95
C VAL A 186 22.48 -8.01 0.97
N TYR A 187 22.26 -8.17 -0.34
CA TYR A 187 23.14 -7.63 -1.37
C TYR A 187 23.25 -6.11 -1.30
N ILE A 188 22.12 -5.39 -1.22
CA ILE A 188 22.09 -3.92 -1.08
C ILE A 188 22.82 -3.50 0.20
N LYS A 189 22.50 -4.12 1.34
CA LYS A 189 23.11 -3.78 2.63
C LYS A 189 24.62 -4.05 2.63
N ASN A 190 25.06 -5.18 2.07
CA ASN A 190 26.48 -5.48 1.89
C ASN A 190 27.16 -4.49 0.94
N PHE A 191 26.48 -4.08 -0.14
CA PHE A 191 26.99 -3.06 -1.04
C PHE A 191 27.17 -1.72 -0.31
N HIS A 192 26.18 -1.26 0.47
CA HIS A 192 26.28 -0.03 1.26
C HIS A 192 27.36 -0.11 2.34
N LEU A 193 27.46 -1.24 3.07
CA LEU A 193 28.51 -1.47 4.07
C LEU A 193 29.91 -1.50 3.44
N THR A 194 30.11 -2.25 2.36
CA THR A 194 31.40 -2.30 1.66
C THR A 194 31.74 -0.97 1.02
N PHE A 195 30.74 -0.24 0.50
CA PHE A 195 30.91 1.11 0.01
C PHE A 195 31.39 2.03 1.15
N LYS A 196 30.76 2.03 2.32
CA LYS A 196 31.21 2.76 3.52
C LYS A 196 32.63 2.36 3.96
N LEU A 197 32.94 1.06 4.00
CA LEU A 197 34.24 0.52 4.42
C LEU A 197 35.38 0.70 3.39
N LYS A 198 35.07 0.87 2.10
CA LYS A 198 36.01 1.35 1.08
C LYS A 198 36.11 2.89 1.05
N SER A 199 35.12 3.55 1.63
CA SER A 199 35.03 5.00 1.80
C SER A 199 35.54 5.59 3.13
N PRO A 200 36.35 4.94 4.01
CA PRO A 200 36.78 5.53 5.26
C PRO A 200 37.83 6.57 4.91
N GLY A 201 37.41 7.82 4.77
CA GLY A 201 38.25 8.95 4.35
C GLY A 201 37.88 9.58 3.00
N LEU A 202 36.67 9.38 2.46
CA LEU A 202 36.26 10.13 1.27
C LEU A 202 36.14 11.62 1.62
N CYS A 203 37.07 12.40 1.10
CA CYS A 203 36.91 13.83 0.85
C CYS A 203 35.73 14.18 -0.10
N GLY A 204 34.85 13.21 -0.41
CA GLY A 204 33.75 13.33 -1.36
C GLY A 204 34.18 13.44 -2.83
N LYS A 205 35.45 13.15 -3.15
CA LYS A 205 35.98 13.27 -4.52
C LYS A 205 36.01 11.93 -5.24
N SER A 206 35.52 11.91 -6.46
CA SER A 206 35.73 10.85 -7.46
C SER A 206 37.08 11.01 -8.16
N ARG A 207 37.52 10.01 -8.93
CA ARG A 207 38.70 10.12 -9.81
C ARG A 207 38.49 11.21 -10.87
N GLU A 208 37.26 11.35 -11.33
CA GLU A 208 36.83 12.31 -12.34
C GLU A 208 36.86 13.76 -11.82
N ASP A 209 36.79 13.95 -10.49
CA ASP A 209 36.95 15.26 -9.85
C ASP A 209 38.42 15.74 -9.79
N CYS A 210 39.40 14.90 -10.18
CA CYS A 210 40.79 15.33 -10.38
C CYS A 210 41.27 15.03 -11.81
N PRO A 211 41.40 16.06 -12.67
CA PRO A 211 41.81 15.87 -14.06
C PRO A 211 43.20 15.22 -14.17
N VAL A 212 43.40 14.46 -15.25
CA VAL A 212 44.57 13.58 -15.47
C VAL A 212 45.90 14.34 -15.44
N THR A 213 45.92 15.64 -15.73
CA THR A 213 47.12 16.49 -15.71
C THR A 213 47.41 17.04 -14.30
N PRO A 214 48.48 16.59 -13.62
CA PRO A 214 48.79 17.00 -12.24
C PRO A 214 49.04 18.50 -12.07
N ALA A 215 49.44 19.19 -13.15
CA ALA A 215 49.74 20.61 -13.15
C ALA A 215 48.51 21.53 -13.05
N SER A 216 47.28 20.99 -13.23
CA SER A 216 46.04 21.79 -13.26
C SER A 216 44.99 21.33 -12.23
N CYS A 217 45.27 20.30 -11.43
CA CYS A 217 44.33 19.78 -10.44
C CYS A 217 44.50 20.53 -9.11
N SER A 218 43.57 21.44 -8.78
CA SER A 218 43.61 22.22 -7.53
C SER A 218 43.31 21.39 -6.27
N CYS A 219 42.78 20.17 -6.43
CA CYS A 219 42.41 19.29 -5.32
C CYS A 219 43.48 18.25 -4.96
N CYS A 220 44.59 18.16 -5.71
CA CYS A 220 45.67 17.20 -5.46
C CYS A 220 47.06 17.81 -5.63
N THR A 221 48.01 17.38 -4.80
CA THR A 221 49.43 17.70 -4.92
C THR A 221 50.21 16.40 -5.12
N ASN A 222 51.00 16.33 -6.20
CA ASN A 222 51.85 15.18 -6.51
C ASN A 222 51.09 13.82 -6.55
N ASN A 223 49.92 13.81 -7.21
CA ASN A 223 48.97 12.69 -7.29
C ASN A 223 48.28 12.30 -5.96
N ASN A 224 48.49 13.02 -4.86
CA ASN A 224 47.80 12.78 -3.61
C ASN A 224 46.72 13.85 -3.38
N CYS A 225 45.54 13.43 -2.93
CA CYS A 225 44.44 14.32 -2.64
C CYS A 225 44.73 15.19 -1.42
N ASN A 226 44.54 16.51 -1.54
CA ASN A 226 44.81 17.45 -0.46
C ASN A 226 43.86 17.31 0.73
N SER A 227 42.69 16.71 0.51
CA SER A 227 41.66 16.58 1.55
C SER A 227 41.72 15.26 2.32
N CYS A 228 42.24 14.17 1.73
CA CYS A 228 42.33 12.87 2.40
C CYS A 228 43.74 12.26 2.41
N GLY A 229 44.71 12.87 1.72
CA GLY A 229 46.10 12.41 1.65
C GLY A 229 46.33 11.15 0.78
N ARG A 230 45.26 10.52 0.29
CA ARG A 230 45.33 9.29 -0.52
C ARG A 230 45.70 9.57 -1.96
N SER A 231 46.20 8.55 -2.65
CA SER A 231 46.45 8.66 -4.08
C SER A 231 45.14 8.92 -4.83
N ARG A 232 45.14 9.82 -5.81
CA ARG A 232 43.97 10.08 -6.66
C ARG A 232 43.49 8.83 -7.41
N PHE A 233 44.35 7.83 -7.59
CA PHE A 233 44.01 6.56 -8.24
C PHE A 233 43.26 5.60 -7.31
N GLU A 234 43.27 5.88 -6.00
CA GLU A 234 42.54 5.14 -4.96
C GLU A 234 41.14 5.73 -4.72
N HIS A 235 40.80 6.87 -5.33
CA HIS A 235 39.44 7.37 -5.30
C HIS A 235 38.51 6.46 -6.11
N PRO A 236 37.24 6.31 -5.71
CA PRO A 236 36.25 5.59 -6.50
C PRO A 236 35.94 6.35 -7.80
N LEU A 237 35.50 5.62 -8.82
CA LEU A 237 34.90 6.25 -10.01
C LEU A 237 33.57 6.91 -9.63
N LYS A 238 33.14 7.92 -10.38
CA LYS A 238 31.88 8.64 -10.11
C LYS A 238 30.66 7.71 -10.14
N GLY A 239 30.66 6.72 -11.04
CA GLY A 239 29.60 5.69 -11.08
C GLY A 239 29.62 4.70 -9.91
N GLU A 240 30.73 4.64 -9.15
CA GLU A 240 30.84 3.83 -7.93
C GLU A 240 30.38 4.59 -6.70
N LEU A 241 30.19 5.92 -6.78
CA LEU A 241 29.74 6.79 -5.67
C LEU A 241 28.22 6.84 -5.50
N GLU A 242 27.45 6.32 -6.46
CA GLU A 242 26.00 6.28 -6.33
C GLU A 242 25.59 5.11 -5.41
N PRO A 243 24.83 5.36 -4.33
CA PRO A 243 24.28 4.28 -3.54
C PRO A 243 23.38 3.42 -4.42
N MET A 244 23.41 2.11 -4.17
CA MET A 244 22.56 1.19 -4.91
C MET A 244 21.08 1.55 -4.71
N SER A 245 20.39 1.83 -5.81
CA SER A 245 18.96 2.12 -5.80
C SER A 245 18.16 0.83 -5.59
N VAL A 246 17.34 0.82 -4.54
CA VAL A 246 16.41 -0.28 -4.23
C VAL A 246 15.45 -0.49 -5.40
N GLU A 247 14.86 0.60 -5.92
CA GLU A 247 13.97 0.53 -7.08
C GLU A 247 14.62 -0.17 -8.28
N LYS A 248 15.89 0.12 -8.60
CA LYS A 248 16.60 -0.55 -9.71
C LYS A 248 16.78 -2.05 -9.45
N VAL A 249 17.10 -2.45 -8.22
CA VAL A 249 17.33 -3.86 -7.86
C VAL A 249 16.03 -4.68 -7.87
N PHE A 250 14.92 -4.03 -7.54
CA PHE A 250 13.59 -4.63 -7.45
C PHE A 250 12.66 -4.27 -8.62
N MET A 251 13.19 -3.65 -9.68
CA MET A 251 12.40 -3.14 -10.80
C MET A 251 11.49 -4.20 -11.40
N ASP A 252 11.98 -5.43 -11.54
CA ASP A 252 11.20 -6.55 -12.08
C ASP A 252 9.97 -6.87 -11.23
N GLU A 253 10.10 -6.88 -9.90
CA GLU A 253 8.98 -7.06 -8.97
C GLU A 253 8.03 -5.84 -9.03
N LEU A 254 8.57 -4.63 -8.95
CA LEU A 254 7.79 -3.40 -8.90
C LEU A 254 7.00 -3.14 -10.18
N THR A 255 7.47 -3.61 -11.35
CA THR A 255 6.72 -3.53 -12.61
C THR A 255 5.54 -4.47 -12.70
N THR A 256 5.49 -5.53 -11.89
CA THR A 256 4.35 -6.46 -11.85
C THR A 256 3.20 -5.99 -10.96
N LEU A 257 3.46 -5.01 -10.08
CA LEU A 257 2.47 -4.41 -9.21
C LEU A 257 1.77 -3.29 -9.97
N ASP A 258 0.62 -3.61 -10.58
CA ASP A 258 -0.18 -2.64 -11.33
C ASP A 258 -0.88 -1.68 -10.35
N GLU A 259 -0.65 -0.37 -10.48
CA GLU A 259 -1.34 0.67 -9.68
C GLU A 259 -2.78 0.93 -10.18
N SER A 260 -3.18 0.24 -11.26
CA SER A 260 -4.35 0.54 -12.08
C SER A 260 -5.54 -0.38 -11.78
N SER A 261 -6.11 -0.33 -10.57
CA SER A 261 -7.50 -0.80 -10.26
C SER A 261 -7.97 -0.32 -8.89
#